data_AF-A0A1S3D2C9-F1
#
_entry.id   AF-A0A1S3D2C9-F1
#
_cell.length_a   1.000
_cell.length_b   1.000
_cell.length_c   1.000
_cell.angle_alpha   90.00
_cell.angle_beta   90.00
_cell.angle_gamma   90.00
#
_symmetry.space_group_name_H-M   'P 1'
#
loop_
_entity.id
_entity.type
_entity.pdbx_description
1 polymer ?
#
loop_
_entity_poly.entity_id
_entity_poly.type
_entity_poly.pdbx_seq_one_letter_code
_entity_poly.pdbx_strand_id
1 'polypeptide(L)'
;MGKIQIKELNLDNCRSTNIAALTSEFTNLKILSAINVGLTSLKGFPELPALTRLELSDNRISGGLNVLQSSPKLAYLNLCGNRIKDLETLEPLCLAIKSKASLSEPVRKPNQRSRNSGATVWVNII
;
A
#
# COMPACT_ATOMS: atom_id res chain seq x y z
N MET A 1 -17.75 -19.40 5.70
CA MET A 1 -16.51 -19.87 5.07
C MET A 1 -15.33 -19.32 5.87
N GLY A 2 -14.26 -20.11 6.02
CA GLY A 2 -13.14 -19.78 6.90
C GLY A 2 -12.20 -18.76 6.26
N LYS A 3 -11.74 -17.77 7.05
CA LYS A 3 -10.76 -16.78 6.58
C LYS A 3 -9.44 -17.46 6.18
N ILE A 4 -8.89 -17.07 5.03
CA ILE A 4 -7.65 -17.60 4.50
C ILE A 4 -6.48 -17.12 5.39
N GLN A 5 -5.60 -18.05 5.78
CA GLN A 5 -4.48 -17.78 6.70
C GLN A 5 -3.17 -17.38 5.99
N ILE A 6 -3.18 -17.35 4.66
CA ILE A 6 -2.02 -16.99 3.83
C ILE A 6 -1.58 -15.56 4.16
N LYS A 7 -0.28 -15.39 4.43
CA LYS A 7 0.36 -14.09 4.72
C LYS A 7 1.15 -13.54 3.54
N GLU A 8 1.60 -14.41 2.64
CA GLU A 8 2.40 -14.04 1.49
C GLU A 8 1.90 -14.82 0.27
N LEU A 9 1.66 -14.13 -0.83
CA LEU A 9 1.21 -14.72 -2.08
C LEU A 9 2.05 -14.17 -3.23
N ASN A 10 2.69 -15.06 -3.96
CA ASN A 10 3.43 -14.73 -5.18
C ASN A 10 2.67 -15.31 -6.39
N LEU A 11 2.35 -14.45 -7.35
CA LEU A 11 1.66 -14.74 -8.61
C LEU A 11 2.50 -14.34 -9.83
N ASP A 12 3.80 -14.12 -9.64
CA ASP A 12 4.67 -13.59 -10.68
C ASP A 12 4.67 -14.49 -11.92
N ASN A 13 4.62 -13.88 -13.10
CA ASN A 13 4.58 -14.55 -14.39
C ASN A 13 3.36 -15.48 -14.60
N CYS A 14 2.39 -15.50 -13.68
CA CYS A 14 1.09 -16.11 -13.94
C CYS A 14 0.34 -15.18 -14.90
N ARG A 15 0.25 -15.54 -16.18
CA ARG A 15 -0.51 -14.77 -17.17
C ARG A 15 -1.99 -14.78 -16.81
N SER A 16 -2.42 -13.75 -16.08
CA SER A 16 -3.80 -13.46 -15.77
C SER A 16 -4.02 -11.98 -15.97
N THR A 17 -4.92 -11.63 -16.88
CA THR A 17 -5.30 -10.23 -17.13
C THR A 17 -6.22 -9.67 -16.05
N ASN A 18 -6.55 -10.46 -15.02
CA ASN A 18 -7.47 -10.08 -13.95
C ASN A 18 -7.04 -10.61 -12.57
N ILE A 19 -7.34 -9.85 -11.52
CA ILE A 19 -7.09 -10.15 -10.10
C ILE A 19 -8.23 -11.00 -9.51
N ALA A 20 -9.26 -11.37 -10.27
CA ALA A 20 -10.51 -11.96 -9.79
C ALA A 20 -10.42 -13.18 -8.83
N ALA A 21 -9.31 -13.93 -8.79
CA ALA A 21 -9.12 -15.02 -7.84
C ALA A 21 -8.68 -14.56 -6.42
N LEU A 22 -8.21 -13.32 -6.29
CA LEU A 22 -7.90 -12.66 -5.03
C LEU A 22 -9.18 -12.03 -4.48
N THR A 23 -9.71 -12.61 -3.40
CA THR A 23 -10.94 -12.17 -2.73
C THR A 23 -10.63 -11.44 -1.42
N SER A 24 -11.65 -10.84 -0.80
CA SER A 24 -11.53 -10.22 0.53
C SER A 24 -11.35 -11.23 1.68
N GLU A 25 -11.37 -12.54 1.40
CA GLU A 25 -11.14 -13.58 2.41
C GLU A 25 -9.66 -13.67 2.85
N PHE A 26 -8.74 -13.07 2.08
CA PHE A 26 -7.31 -12.96 2.35
C PHE A 26 -6.98 -11.89 3.42
N THR A 27 -7.75 -11.86 4.52
CA THR A 27 -7.67 -10.79 5.53
C THR A 27 -6.32 -10.72 6.25
N ASN A 28 -5.52 -11.79 6.18
CA ASN A 28 -4.20 -11.90 6.81
C ASN A 28 -3.02 -11.68 5.85
N LEU A 29 -3.30 -11.45 4.56
CA LEU A 29 -2.27 -11.28 3.53
C LEU A 29 -1.51 -9.97 3.76
N LYS A 30 -0.19 -10.07 3.91
CA LYS A 30 0.75 -8.97 4.16
C LYS A 30 1.58 -8.62 2.94
N ILE A 31 1.94 -9.64 2.14
CA ILE A 31 2.77 -9.46 0.95
C ILE A 31 2.04 -10.07 -0.24
N LEU A 32 1.87 -9.28 -1.29
CA LEU A 32 1.36 -9.73 -2.58
C LEU A 32 2.36 -9.34 -3.68
N SER A 33 2.80 -10.31 -4.46
CA SER A 33 3.57 -10.10 -5.67
C SER A 33 2.81 -10.57 -6.89
N ALA A 34 2.68 -9.69 -7.89
CA ALA A 34 2.06 -9.99 -9.17
C ALA A 34 2.85 -9.29 -10.29
N ILE A 35 4.12 -9.65 -10.40
CA ILE A 35 5.06 -9.10 -11.39
C ILE A 35 4.82 -9.78 -12.75
N ASN A 36 4.81 -9.00 -13.83
CA ASN A 36 4.73 -9.51 -15.20
C ASN A 36 3.54 -10.46 -15.45
N VAL A 37 2.37 -10.14 -14.88
CA VAL A 37 1.14 -10.93 -15.05
C VAL A 37 0.25 -10.40 -16.17
N GLY A 38 0.52 -9.18 -16.66
CA GLY A 38 -0.21 -8.54 -17.74
C GLY A 38 -1.40 -7.69 -17.29
N LEU A 39 -1.41 -7.23 -16.04
CA LEU A 39 -2.46 -6.34 -15.52
C LEU A 39 -2.50 -5.02 -16.29
N THR A 40 -3.69 -4.62 -16.73
CA THR A 40 -3.92 -3.30 -17.35
C THR A 40 -4.58 -2.31 -16.39
N SER A 41 -5.17 -2.82 -15.29
CA SER A 41 -5.81 -2.03 -14.24
C SER A 41 -5.87 -2.81 -12.94
N LEU A 42 -6.20 -2.12 -11.84
CA LEU A 42 -6.51 -2.72 -10.54
C LEU A 42 -8.02 -2.85 -10.30
N LYS A 43 -8.83 -2.87 -11.36
CA LYS A 43 -10.28 -3.05 -11.24
C LYS A 43 -10.57 -4.38 -10.54
N GLY A 44 -11.36 -4.33 -9.46
CA GLY A 44 -11.70 -5.52 -8.68
C GLY A 44 -10.60 -5.97 -7.71
N PHE A 45 -9.58 -5.14 -7.46
CA PHE A 45 -8.62 -5.39 -6.37
C PHE A 45 -9.38 -5.51 -5.03
N PRO A 46 -9.19 -6.60 -4.26
CA PRO A 46 -9.95 -6.82 -3.03
C PRO A 46 -9.50 -5.91 -1.90
N GLU A 47 -10.34 -5.80 -0.87
CA GLU A 47 -9.96 -5.19 0.39
C GLU A 47 -8.98 -6.09 1.15
N LEU A 48 -7.74 -5.62 1.33
CA LEU A 48 -6.67 -6.36 2.00
C LEU A 48 -6.15 -5.55 3.20
N PRO A 49 -6.86 -5.59 4.35
CA PRO A 49 -6.59 -4.72 5.50
C PRO A 49 -5.24 -4.97 6.19
N ALA A 50 -4.62 -6.13 5.94
CA ALA A 50 -3.30 -6.49 6.47
C ALA A 50 -2.14 -6.26 5.48
N LEU A 51 -2.41 -5.84 4.23
CA LEU A 51 -1.40 -5.74 3.19
C LEU A 51 -0.40 -4.63 3.53
N THR A 52 0.88 -4.98 3.54
CA THR A 52 2.00 -4.06 3.83
C THR A 52 2.90 -3.85 2.62
N ARG A 53 2.99 -4.85 1.72
CA ARG A 53 3.84 -4.82 0.53
C ARG A 53 3.08 -5.30 -0.70
N LEU A 54 3.14 -4.51 -1.77
CA LEU A 54 2.56 -4.82 -3.07
C LEU A 54 3.58 -4.61 -4.20
N GLU A 55 3.92 -5.69 -4.91
CA GLU A 55 4.78 -5.66 -6.10
C GLU A 55 3.93 -5.82 -7.37
N LEU A 56 3.92 -4.82 -8.23
CA LEU A 56 3.15 -4.79 -9.48
C LEU A 56 4.03 -4.43 -10.69
N SER A 57 5.34 -4.68 -10.61
CA SER A 57 6.25 -4.31 -11.68
C SER A 57 5.97 -5.07 -12.98
N ASP A 58 6.40 -4.49 -14.10
CA ASP A 58 6.31 -5.09 -15.43
C ASP A 58 4.87 -5.44 -15.86
N ASN A 59 3.93 -4.59 -15.48
CA ASN A 59 2.54 -4.67 -15.91
C ASN A 59 2.22 -3.54 -16.92
N ARG A 60 0.93 -3.29 -17.18
CA ARG A 60 0.45 -2.27 -18.12
C ARG A 60 -0.55 -1.33 -17.46
N ILE A 61 -0.46 -1.17 -16.14
CA ILE A 61 -1.36 -0.32 -15.35
C ILE A 61 -1.11 1.13 -15.73
N SER A 62 -2.18 1.88 -16.01
CA SER A 62 -2.11 3.30 -16.35
C SER A 62 -2.94 4.19 -15.41
N GLY A 63 -3.57 3.62 -14.37
CA GLY A 63 -4.37 4.37 -13.40
C GLY A 63 -5.26 3.49 -12.52
N GLY A 64 -6.28 4.10 -11.90
CA GLY A 64 -7.20 3.41 -10.98
C GLY A 64 -6.57 3.03 -9.65
N LEU A 65 -5.56 3.77 -9.20
CA LEU A 65 -4.80 3.48 -7.98
C LEU A 65 -5.58 3.81 -6.69
N ASN A 66 -6.72 4.49 -6.80
CA ASN A 66 -7.60 4.81 -5.67
C ASN A 66 -8.08 3.55 -4.92
N VAL A 67 -8.19 2.40 -5.59
CA VAL A 67 -8.57 1.14 -4.93
C VAL A 67 -7.60 0.70 -3.85
N LEU A 68 -6.33 1.14 -3.92
CA LEU A 68 -5.31 0.81 -2.92
C LEU A 68 -5.55 1.52 -1.57
N GLN A 69 -6.44 2.52 -1.52
CA GLN A 69 -6.88 3.13 -0.26
C GLN A 69 -7.58 2.13 0.67
N SER A 70 -8.11 1.02 0.13
CA SER A 70 -8.67 -0.10 0.90
C SER A 70 -7.62 -0.93 1.65
N SER A 71 -6.33 -0.68 1.42
CA SER A 71 -5.20 -1.34 2.06
C SER A 71 -4.48 -0.36 3.01
N PRO A 72 -5.05 0.00 4.16
CA PRO A 72 -4.56 1.09 5.00
C PRO A 72 -3.18 0.83 5.59
N LYS A 73 -2.67 -0.40 5.59
CA LYS A 73 -1.33 -0.75 6.09
C LYS A 73 -0.26 -0.79 5.00
N LEU A 74 -0.61 -0.52 3.74
CA LEU A 74 0.33 -0.54 2.64
C LEU A 74 1.43 0.50 2.89
N ALA A 75 2.67 0.02 2.92
CA ALA A 75 3.88 0.81 3.20
C ALA A 75 4.91 0.70 2.07
N TYR A 76 4.82 -0.35 1.25
CA TYR A 76 5.65 -0.54 0.08
C TYR A 76 4.78 -0.82 -1.14
N LEU A 77 5.02 -0.06 -2.22
CA LEU A 77 4.36 -0.22 -3.51
C LEU A 77 5.38 -0.04 -4.64
N ASN A 78 5.51 -1.05 -5.51
CA ASN A 78 6.33 -0.96 -6.70
C ASN A 78 5.46 -0.98 -7.96
N LEU A 79 5.57 0.08 -8.76
CA LEU A 79 4.86 0.25 -10.03
C LEU A 79 5.82 0.38 -11.22
N CYS A 80 7.10 0.03 -11.06
CA CYS A 80 8.10 0.11 -12.14
C CYS A 80 7.64 -0.69 -13.37
N GLY A 81 7.99 -0.22 -14.58
CA GLY A 81 7.63 -0.93 -15.82
C GLY A 81 6.13 -0.89 -16.17
N ASN A 82 5.33 -0.01 -15.55
CA ASN A 82 3.92 0.23 -15.91
C ASN A 82 3.75 1.41 -16.90
N ARG A 83 2.50 1.77 -17.22
CA ARG A 83 2.13 2.83 -18.17
C ARG A 83 1.63 4.10 -17.48
N ILE A 84 2.22 4.45 -16.34
CA ILE A 84 1.92 5.68 -15.62
C ILE A 84 2.64 6.82 -16.34
N LYS A 85 1.87 7.74 -16.93
CA LYS A 85 2.40 8.82 -17.76
C LYS A 85 2.53 10.15 -17.03
N ASP A 86 1.62 10.42 -16.11
CA ASP A 86 1.46 11.73 -15.49
C ASP A 86 1.37 11.59 -13.96
N LEU A 87 1.90 12.59 -13.24
CA LEU A 87 1.89 12.62 -11.77
C LEU A 87 0.48 12.61 -11.18
N GLU A 88 -0.51 13.15 -11.90
CA GLU A 88 -1.93 13.13 -11.52
C GLU A 88 -2.44 11.71 -11.27
N THR A 89 -1.91 10.72 -12.00
CA THR A 89 -2.27 9.30 -11.82
C THR A 89 -1.91 8.77 -10.43
N LEU A 90 -0.92 9.38 -9.77
CA LEU A 90 -0.42 8.98 -8.46
C LEU A 90 -1.09 9.73 -7.31
N GLU A 91 -1.86 10.81 -7.57
CA GLU A 91 -2.54 11.60 -6.53
C GLU A 91 -3.38 10.78 -5.54
N PRO A 92 -4.12 9.72 -5.97
CA PRO A 92 -4.88 8.90 -5.03
C PRO A 92 -4.04 8.24 -3.94
N LEU A 93 -2.75 8.00 -4.19
CA LEU A 93 -1.80 7.44 -3.23
C LEU A 93 -1.39 8.46 -2.17
N CYS A 94 -1.24 9.73 -2.55
CA CYS A 94 -0.88 10.82 -1.64
C CYS A 94 -1.96 11.08 -0.58
N LEU A 95 -3.24 10.90 -0.93
CA LEU A 95 -4.35 11.02 0.02
C LEU A 95 -4.33 9.93 1.10
N ALA A 96 -3.87 8.72 0.77
CA ALA A 96 -3.74 7.62 1.72
C ALA A 96 -2.67 7.88 2.80
N ILE A 97 -1.68 8.72 2.51
CA ILE A 97 -0.62 9.10 3.45
C ILE A 97 -1.09 10.26 4.35
N LYS A 98 -1.81 11.25 3.80
CA LYS A 98 -2.31 12.42 4.55
C LYS A 98 -3.32 12.07 5.64
N SER A 99 -4.17 11.06 5.42
CA SER A 99 -5.13 10.61 6.43
C SER A 99 -4.46 10.01 7.68
N LYS A 100 -3.25 9.46 7.55
CA LYS A 100 -2.45 8.93 8.68
C LYS A 100 -1.76 10.04 9.47
N ALA A 101 -1.27 11.09 8.80
CA ALA A 101 -0.58 12.20 9.44
C ALA A 101 -1.50 13.06 10.33
N SER A 102 -2.81 13.10 10.03
CA SER A 102 -3.78 13.86 10.83
C SER A 102 -4.28 13.13 12.09
N LEU A 103 -3.80 11.92 12.38
CA LEU A 103 -4.14 11.14 13.58
C LEU A 103 -3.04 11.11 14.65
N SER A 104 -1.94 11.85 14.48
CA SER A 104 -1.08 12.15 15.64
C SER A 104 -1.74 13.26 16.46
N GLU A 105 -2.22 12.93 17.65
CA GLU A 105 -2.81 13.88 18.61
C GLU A 105 -1.94 15.16 18.75
N PRO A 106 -2.53 16.34 19.02
CA PRO A 106 -1.75 17.51 19.38
C PRO A 106 -0.90 17.17 20.60
N VAL A 107 0.42 17.29 20.43
CA VAL A 107 1.42 17.15 21.49
C VAL A 107 0.95 17.97 22.70
N ARG A 108 0.52 17.29 23.77
CA ARG A 108 0.28 17.98 25.05
C ARG A 108 1.58 18.66 25.43
N LYS A 109 1.56 19.99 25.54
CA LYS A 109 2.73 20.76 26.00
C LYS A 109 3.20 20.17 27.33
N PRO A 110 4.48 19.76 27.47
CA PRO A 110 4.98 19.38 28.78
C PRO A 110 4.96 20.63 29.66
N ASN A 111 4.40 20.48 30.85
CA ASN A 111 4.55 21.46 31.93
C ASN A 111 6.02 21.86 32.06
N GLN A 112 6.28 23.16 32.10
CA GLN A 112 7.60 23.72 32.31
C GLN A 112 8.24 23.14 33.58
N ARG A 113 9.30 22.33 33.41
CA ARG A 113 10.56 22.36 34.18
C ARG A 113 11.37 21.09 33.89
N SER A 114 12.38 21.21 33.03
CA SER A 114 13.78 20.96 33.39
C SER A 114 14.66 20.94 32.14
N ARG A 115 15.86 21.47 32.31
CA ARG A 115 16.91 21.80 31.33
C ARG A 115 17.58 20.56 30.71
N ASN A 116 18.03 20.72 29.45
CA ASN A 116 19.21 20.12 28.79
C ASN A 116 19.33 18.58 28.78
N SER A 117 19.89 17.91 27.78
CA SER A 117 20.54 18.24 26.50
C SER A 117 20.87 16.88 25.87
N GLY A 118 20.54 16.67 24.59
CA GLY A 118 20.89 15.43 23.88
C GLY A 118 19.86 15.06 22.83
N ALA A 119 19.69 15.92 21.82
CA ALA A 119 18.84 15.63 20.68
C ALA A 119 19.50 14.58 19.79
N THR A 120 18.83 13.45 19.58
CA THR A 120 18.96 12.68 18.34
C THR A 120 17.54 12.39 17.88
N VAL A 121 17.06 13.22 16.94
CA VAL A 121 15.77 13.01 16.30
C VAL A 121 16.01 12.06 15.14
N TRP A 122 15.58 10.81 15.29
CA TRP A 122 15.46 9.89 14.16
C TRP A 122 14.16 10.21 13.42
N VAL A 123 14.27 10.86 12.25
CA VAL A 123 13.17 10.92 11.30
C VAL A 123 13.18 9.61 10.53
N ASN A 124 12.33 8.67 10.93
CA ASN A 124 12.01 7.54 10.06
C ASN A 124 11.09 8.06 8.96
N ILE A 125 11.65 8.21 7.76
CA ILE A 125 10.88 8.40 6.54
C ILE A 125 10.19 7.06 6.24
N ILE A 126 8.87 7.07 6.36
CA ILE A 126 7.99 6.12 5.66
C ILE A 126 7.54 6.76 4.36
#